data_AF-A0A0D3FR01-F1
#
_entry.id   AF-A0A0D3FR01-F1
#
_cell.length_a   1.000
_cell.length_b   1.000
_cell.length_c   1.000
_cell.angle_alpha   90.00
_cell.angle_beta   90.00
_cell.angle_gamma   90.00
#
_symmetry.space_group_name_H-M   'P 1'
#
loop_
_entity.id
_entity.type
_entity.pdbx_description
1 polymer ?
#
loop_
_entity_poly.entity_id
_entity_poly.type
_entity_poly.pdbx_seq_one_letter_code
_entity_poly.pdbx_strand_id
1 'polypeptide(L)'
;MDGKVAIVTGGASGIGEAAARLFASCGATVVIADVQDELGEAVAASVAGGGAGTCGLTGMSPEEMEAAAEPHNVLRGKVLKAADVAEAMLFLASDQAAFVSGHNLVVDGATTAVNYAVLQSVGL
;
A
#
# COMPACT_ATOMS: atom_id res chain seq x y z
N MET A 1 15.59 -5.43 0.34
CA MET A 1 15.35 -4.09 0.93
C MET A 1 16.33 -3.78 2.07
N ASP A 2 17.43 -4.53 2.18
CA ASP A 2 18.42 -4.37 3.25
C ASP A 2 18.91 -2.93 3.40
N GLY A 3 18.77 -2.39 4.62
CA GLY A 3 19.21 -1.04 4.97
C GLY A 3 18.31 0.09 4.46
N LYS A 4 17.13 -0.21 3.90
CA LYS A 4 16.13 0.78 3.49
C LYS A 4 15.07 0.99 4.57
N VAL A 5 14.54 2.21 4.67
CA VAL A 5 13.44 2.56 5.58
C VAL A 5 12.15 2.73 4.77
N ALA A 6 11.06 2.08 5.20
CA ALA A 6 9.73 2.20 4.61
C ALA A 6 8.71 2.69 5.65
N ILE A 7 7.90 3.68 5.34
CA ILE A 7 6.79 4.14 6.18
C ILE A 7 5.50 3.63 5.56
N VAL A 8 4.69 2.90 6.33
CA VAL A 8 3.43 2.31 5.85
C VAL A 8 2.27 2.94 6.60
N THR A 9 1.51 3.80 5.92
CA THR A 9 0.27 4.41 6.46
C THR A 9 -0.89 3.42 6.36
N GLY A 10 -1.70 3.27 7.42
CA GLY A 10 -2.66 2.15 7.56
C GLY A 10 -1.99 0.82 7.88
N GLY A 11 -0.76 0.83 8.42
CA GLY A 11 0.07 -0.36 8.58
C GLY A 11 -0.37 -1.35 9.67
N ALA A 12 -1.40 -1.05 10.47
CA ALA A 12 -1.84 -1.93 11.55
C ALA A 12 -2.81 -3.02 11.09
N SER A 13 -3.34 -2.94 9.86
CA SER A 13 -4.30 -3.95 9.36
C SER A 13 -4.32 -4.05 7.84
N GLY A 14 -5.00 -5.09 7.33
CA GLY A 14 -5.32 -5.25 5.91
C GLY A 14 -4.10 -5.21 5.00
N ILE A 15 -4.19 -4.40 3.93
CA ILE A 15 -3.14 -4.26 2.92
C ILE A 15 -1.87 -3.62 3.51
N GLY A 16 -2.02 -2.64 4.41
CA GLY A 16 -0.89 -1.97 5.04
C GLY A 16 -0.08 -2.92 5.91
N GLU A 17 -0.73 -3.74 6.72
CA GLU A 17 -0.05 -4.77 7.51
C GLU A 17 0.68 -5.79 6.61
N ALA A 18 0.02 -6.27 5.56
CA ALA A 18 0.62 -7.22 4.62
C ALA A 18 1.87 -6.63 3.95
N ALA A 19 1.82 -5.37 3.50
CA ALA A 19 2.95 -4.66 2.93
C ALA A 19 4.07 -4.47 3.96
N ALA A 20 3.74 -4.07 5.19
CA ALA A 20 4.70 -3.89 6.26
C ALA A 20 5.44 -5.19 6.62
N ARG A 21 4.71 -6.30 6.74
CA ARG A 21 5.28 -7.64 6.98
C ARG A 21 6.22 -8.06 5.86
N LEU A 22 5.83 -7.82 4.60
CA LEU A 22 6.65 -8.16 3.47
C LEU A 22 7.94 -7.31 3.42
N PHE A 23 7.85 -5.99 3.62
CA PHE A 23 9.03 -5.12 3.66
C PHE A 23 10.00 -5.53 4.77
N ALA A 24 9.49 -5.86 5.95
CA ALA A 24 10.31 -6.38 7.04
C ALA A 24 10.99 -7.72 6.67
N SER A 25 10.26 -8.65 6.04
CA SER A 25 10.83 -9.93 5.58
C SER A 25 11.91 -9.76 4.49
N CYS A 26 11.85 -8.66 3.74
CA CYS A 26 12.84 -8.28 2.75
C CYS A 26 14.00 -7.44 3.32
N GLY A 27 14.09 -7.27 4.66
CA GLY A 27 15.18 -6.60 5.35
C GLY A 27 15.04 -5.07 5.46
N ALA A 28 13.86 -4.51 5.19
CA ALA A 28 13.59 -3.10 5.43
C ALA A 28 13.37 -2.80 6.91
N THR A 29 13.81 -1.63 7.35
CA THR A 29 13.32 -0.98 8.56
C THR A 29 11.92 -0.42 8.26
N VAL A 30 10.89 -0.90 8.94
CA VAL A 30 9.50 -0.51 8.64
C VAL A 30 8.93 0.33 9.78
N VAL A 31 8.35 1.48 9.46
CA VAL A 31 7.60 2.35 10.37
C VAL A 31 6.11 2.12 10.12
N ILE A 32 5.38 1.70 11.15
CA ILE A 32 3.95 1.43 11.07
C ILE A 32 3.17 2.70 11.39
N ALA A 33 2.72 3.42 10.39
CA ALA A 33 1.87 4.57 10.61
C ALA A 33 0.39 4.14 10.58
N ASP A 34 -0.33 4.08 11.69
CA ASP A 34 -1.76 3.71 11.72
C ASP A 34 -2.47 4.35 12.90
N VAL A 35 -3.76 4.70 12.77
CA VAL A 35 -4.57 5.29 13.84
C VAL A 35 -4.82 4.39 15.05
N GLN A 36 -4.72 3.08 14.85
CA GLN A 36 -4.97 2.11 15.89
C GLN A 36 -3.66 1.81 16.63
N ASP A 37 -3.26 2.69 17.55
CA ASP A 37 -1.98 2.62 18.28
C ASP A 37 -1.66 1.21 18.79
N GLU A 38 -2.56 0.56 19.54
CA GLU A 38 -2.29 -0.77 20.09
C GLU A 38 -2.11 -1.85 19.00
N LEU A 39 -2.88 -1.78 17.91
CA LEU A 39 -2.73 -2.72 16.78
C LEU A 39 -1.47 -2.42 15.99
N GLY A 40 -1.13 -1.15 15.80
CA GLY A 40 0.09 -0.69 15.13
C GLY A 40 1.32 -1.12 15.91
N GLU A 41 1.32 -0.98 17.23
CA GLU A 41 2.38 -1.48 18.11
C GLU A 41 2.50 -3.01 18.05
N ALA A 42 1.38 -3.74 18.04
CA ALA A 42 1.40 -5.19 17.90
C ALA A 42 2.00 -5.63 16.56
N VAL A 43 1.64 -4.96 15.46
CA VAL A 43 2.24 -5.21 14.15
C VAL A 43 3.72 -4.85 14.17
N ALA A 44 4.09 -3.65 14.65
CA ALA A 44 5.47 -3.17 14.76
C ALA A 44 6.36 -4.11 15.59
N ALA A 45 5.83 -4.67 16.68
CA ALA A 45 6.51 -5.67 17.49
C ALA A 45 6.65 -7.00 16.75
N SER A 46 5.63 -7.41 15.99
CA SER A 46 5.66 -8.64 15.20
C SER A 46 6.54 -8.56 13.93
N VAL A 47 6.81 -7.35 13.44
CA VAL A 47 7.68 -7.08 12.29
C VAL A 47 9.04 -6.50 12.67
N ALA A 48 9.36 -6.51 13.98
CA ALA A 48 10.44 -5.79 14.66
C ALA A 48 11.54 -5.24 13.74
N GLY A 49 11.38 -3.93 13.50
CA GLY A 49 12.29 -3.03 12.80
C GLY A 49 11.94 -1.53 12.87
N GLY A 50 10.80 -1.05 13.39
CA GLY A 50 10.54 0.39 13.52
C GLY A 50 9.18 0.80 14.14
N GLY A 51 9.17 1.98 14.78
CA GLY A 51 8.07 2.51 15.62
C GLY A 51 6.84 3.03 14.87
N ALA A 52 5.81 3.43 15.62
CA ALA A 52 4.45 3.68 15.12
C ALA A 52 3.90 5.12 15.30
N GLY A 53 2.92 5.55 14.48
CA GLY A 53 2.19 6.84 14.60
C GLY A 53 0.93 7.02 13.70
N THR A 54 -0.07 7.80 14.11
CA THR A 54 -1.52 7.59 13.77
C THR A 54 -2.25 8.52 12.78
N CYS A 55 -3.12 7.97 11.88
CA CYS A 55 -4.29 8.60 11.18
C CYS A 55 -5.04 7.56 10.27
N GLY A 56 -6.39 7.45 10.20
CA GLY A 56 -7.05 6.23 9.61
C GLY A 56 -8.42 6.33 8.90
N LEU A 57 -8.90 5.20 8.31
CA LEU A 57 -10.28 4.94 7.79
C LEU A 57 -10.64 3.42 7.51
N THR A 58 -11.84 3.00 7.99
CA THR A 58 -12.78 1.89 7.59
C THR A 58 -12.58 0.40 7.99
N GLY A 59 -13.70 -0.25 8.40
CA GLY A 59 -13.83 -1.65 8.85
C GLY A 59 -14.55 -2.59 7.86
N MET A 60 -13.96 -2.79 6.68
CA MET A 60 -14.37 -3.80 5.68
C MET A 60 -13.33 -4.92 5.62
N SER A 61 -13.71 -6.12 5.20
CA SER A 61 -12.75 -7.21 4.96
C SER A 61 -11.92 -6.99 3.68
N PRO A 62 -10.73 -7.62 3.55
CA PRO A 62 -9.89 -7.47 2.37
C PRO A 62 -10.58 -7.87 1.06
N GLU A 63 -11.34 -8.97 1.06
CA GLU A 63 -12.10 -9.42 -0.12
C GLU A 63 -13.23 -8.45 -0.51
N GLU A 64 -13.94 -7.90 0.49
CA GLU A 64 -14.97 -6.88 0.24
C GLU A 64 -14.37 -5.61 -0.35
N MET A 65 -13.19 -5.20 0.13
CA MET A 65 -12.48 -4.04 -0.41
C MET A 65 -11.99 -4.28 -1.84
N GLU A 66 -11.42 -5.45 -2.11
CA GLU A 66 -10.95 -5.85 -3.44
C GLU A 66 -12.10 -5.86 -4.47
N ALA A 67 -13.23 -6.48 -4.11
CA ALA A 67 -14.42 -6.51 -4.94
C ALA A 67 -15.05 -5.11 -5.13
N ALA A 68 -15.04 -4.26 -4.09
CA ALA A 68 -15.53 -2.90 -4.18
C ALA A 68 -14.61 -1.99 -5.02
N ALA A 69 -13.30 -2.26 -5.06
CA ALA A 69 -12.33 -1.49 -5.81
C ALA A 69 -12.27 -1.86 -7.30
N GLU A 70 -12.57 -3.11 -7.68
CA GLU A 70 -12.48 -3.56 -9.08
C GLU A 70 -13.24 -2.68 -10.09
N PRO A 71 -14.51 -2.29 -9.86
CA PRO A 71 -15.24 -1.42 -10.79
C PRO A 71 -14.59 -0.05 -10.93
N HIS A 72 -13.80 0.36 -9.93
CA HIS A 72 -13.16 1.66 -9.89
C HIS A 72 -11.84 1.72 -10.68
N ASN A 73 -11.30 0.56 -11.07
CA ASN A 73 -10.05 0.49 -11.81
C ASN A 73 -10.23 0.81 -13.31
N VAL A 74 -9.31 1.63 -13.83
CA VAL A 74 -9.19 1.89 -15.26
C VAL A 74 -8.62 0.67 -15.98
N LEU A 75 -7.76 -0.10 -15.29
CA LEU A 75 -7.26 -1.38 -15.76
C LEU A 75 -8.36 -2.45 -15.68
N ARG A 76 -9.09 -2.64 -16.77
CA ARG A 76 -10.23 -3.58 -16.85
C ARG A 76 -9.85 -5.02 -16.49
N GLY A 77 -10.69 -5.64 -15.65
CA GLY A 77 -10.55 -7.04 -15.23
C GLY A 77 -9.34 -7.30 -14.31
N LYS A 78 -8.73 -6.23 -13.78
CA LYS A 78 -7.67 -6.34 -12.78
C LYS A 78 -8.17 -5.79 -11.45
N VAL A 79 -8.16 -6.66 -10.45
CA VAL A 79 -8.29 -6.30 -9.04
C VAL A 79 -6.91 -5.89 -8.56
N LEU A 80 -6.80 -4.71 -7.94
CA LEU A 80 -5.57 -4.29 -7.30
C LEU A 80 -5.39 -5.08 -6.00
N LYS A 81 -4.26 -5.76 -5.87
CA LYS A 81 -3.93 -6.58 -4.70
C LYS A 81 -2.80 -5.99 -3.89
N ALA A 82 -2.68 -6.40 -2.64
CA ALA A 82 -1.52 -6.10 -1.81
C ALA A 82 -0.18 -6.48 -2.50
N ALA A 83 -0.19 -7.56 -3.28
CA ALA A 83 0.96 -8.00 -4.07
C ALA A 83 1.39 -6.97 -5.13
N ASP A 84 0.47 -6.23 -5.74
CA ASP A 84 0.82 -5.22 -6.76
C ASP A 84 1.55 -4.03 -6.13
N VAL A 85 1.12 -3.61 -4.93
CA VAL A 85 1.80 -2.58 -4.14
C VAL A 85 3.17 -3.06 -3.71
N ALA A 86 3.27 -4.31 -3.26
CA ALA A 86 4.54 -4.93 -2.89
C ALA A 86 5.55 -4.94 -4.05
N GLU A 87 5.13 -5.34 -5.26
CA GLU A 87 5.99 -5.37 -6.44
C GLU A 87 6.44 -3.97 -6.87
N ALA A 88 5.55 -2.97 -6.83
CA ALA A 88 5.91 -1.58 -7.10
C ALA A 88 6.99 -1.07 -6.12
N MET A 89 6.90 -1.50 -4.86
CA MET A 89 7.86 -1.14 -3.83
C MET A 89 9.17 -1.93 -3.97
N LEU A 90 9.11 -3.20 -4.38
CA LEU A 90 10.29 -3.99 -4.73
C LEU A 90 11.07 -3.35 -5.87
N PHE A 91 10.37 -2.85 -6.91
CA PHE A 91 10.99 -2.05 -7.98
C PHE A 91 11.70 -0.82 -7.41
N LEU A 92 11.03 0.00 -6.59
CA LEU A 92 11.61 1.21 -5.99
C LEU A 92 12.84 0.93 -5.09
N ALA A 93 12.88 -0.25 -4.47
CA ALA A 93 14.00 -0.65 -3.62
C ALA A 93 15.15 -1.31 -4.38
N SER A 94 14.96 -1.63 -5.66
CA SER A 94 15.96 -2.27 -6.50
C SER A 94 16.91 -1.26 -7.13
N ASP A 95 18.04 -1.73 -7.65
CA ASP A 95 18.97 -0.92 -8.44
C ASP A 95 18.35 -0.38 -9.74
N GLN A 96 17.22 -0.94 -10.19
CA GLN A 96 16.50 -0.44 -11.37
C GLN A 96 15.90 0.95 -11.15
N ALA A 97 15.65 1.33 -9.89
CA ALA A 97 15.15 2.63 -9.50
C ALA A 97 16.25 3.64 -9.14
N ALA A 98 17.53 3.38 -9.50
CA ALA A 98 18.67 4.23 -9.10
C ALA A 98 18.53 5.73 -9.46
N PHE A 99 17.72 6.07 -10.46
CA PHE A 99 17.42 7.46 -10.86
C PHE A 99 15.96 7.88 -10.63
N VAL A 100 15.15 7.02 -10.01
CA VAL A 100 13.76 7.33 -9.65
C VAL A 100 13.77 7.87 -8.22
N SER A 101 13.69 9.19 -8.10
CA SER A 101 13.71 9.90 -6.81
C SER A 101 12.77 11.12 -6.86
N GLY A 102 12.24 11.51 -5.70
CA GLY A 102 11.40 12.70 -5.54
C GLY A 102 10.01 12.61 -6.20
N HIS A 103 9.49 11.40 -6.42
CA HIS A 103 8.18 11.19 -7.04
C HIS A 103 7.24 10.36 -6.15
N ASN A 104 5.94 10.63 -6.24
CA ASN A 104 4.90 9.80 -5.62
C ASN A 104 4.49 8.71 -6.60
N LEU A 105 4.86 7.46 -6.34
CA LEU A 105 4.41 6.34 -7.16
C LEU A 105 3.01 5.90 -6.70
N VAL A 106 1.98 6.31 -7.46
CA VAL A 106 0.59 5.93 -7.16
C VAL A 106 0.29 4.55 -7.73
N VAL A 107 -0.24 3.66 -6.88
CA VAL A 107 -0.57 2.27 -7.22
C VAL A 107 -2.04 2.03 -6.87
N ASP A 108 -2.94 2.39 -7.78
CA ASP A 108 -4.39 2.46 -7.51
C ASP A 108 -5.27 2.03 -8.70
N GLY A 109 -4.70 1.29 -9.66
CA GLY A 109 -5.43 0.92 -10.89
C GLY A 109 -5.71 2.11 -11.83
N ALA A 110 -4.95 3.20 -11.69
CA ALA A 110 -5.11 4.50 -12.36
C ALA A 110 -6.39 5.25 -12.01
N THR A 111 -7.02 4.91 -10.88
CA THR A 111 -8.24 5.55 -10.36
C THR A 111 -8.07 7.05 -10.17
N THR A 112 -6.94 7.50 -9.61
CA THR A 112 -6.63 8.93 -9.38
C THR A 112 -6.14 9.66 -10.63
N ALA A 113 -5.75 8.94 -11.68
CA ALA A 113 -5.25 9.53 -12.92
C ALA A 113 -6.38 9.96 -13.87
N VAL A 114 -7.62 9.57 -13.60
CA VAL A 114 -8.78 9.80 -14.47
C VAL A 114 -9.86 10.60 -13.74
N ASN A 115 -10.57 11.44 -14.50
CA ASN A 115 -11.79 12.03 -13.99
C ASN A 115 -12.94 11.03 -14.14
N TYR A 116 -13.41 10.51 -13.01
CA TYR A 116 -14.51 9.54 -12.96
C TYR A 116 -15.79 10.03 -13.66
N ALA A 117 -16.08 11.33 -13.58
CA ALA A 117 -17.24 11.92 -14.25
C ALA A 117 -17.15 11.84 -15.78
N VAL A 118 -15.92 11.88 -16.33
CA VAL A 118 -15.69 11.78 -17.77
C VAL A 118 -15.85 10.35 -18.25
N LEU A 119 -15.34 9.35 -17.52
CA LEU A 119 -15.51 7.93 -17.86
C LEU A 119 -16.98 7.51 -17.91
N GLN A 120 -17.77 7.89 -16.91
CA GLN A 120 -19.22 7.61 -16.89
C GLN A 120 -19.96 8.26 -18.07
N SER A 121 -19.54 9.45 -18.51
CA SER A 121 -20.17 10.15 -19.64
C SER A 121 -19.94 9.49 -21.01
N VAL A 122 -18.91 8.64 -21.14
CA VAL A 122 -18.57 7.92 -22.38
C VAL A 122 -18.88 6.42 -22.31
N GLY A 123 -19.54 5.96 -21.25
CA GLY A 123 -19.96 4.56 -21.09
C GLY A 123 -18.82 3.60 -20.80
N LEU A 124 -17.72 4.11 -20.21
CA LEU A 124 -16.63 3.32 -19.62
C LEU A 124 -16.81 3.26 -18.11
#